data_AF-A6JY90-F1
#
_entry.id   AF-A6JY90-F1
#
_cell.length_a   1.000
_cell.length_b   1.000
_cell.length_c   1.000
_cell.angle_alpha   90.00
_cell.angle_beta   90.00
_cell.angle_gamma   90.00
#
_symmetry.space_group_name_H-M   'P 1'
#
loop_
_entity.id
_entity.type
_entity.pdbx_description
1 polymer ?
#
loop_
_entity_poly.entity_id
_entity_poly.type
_entity_poly.pdbx_seq_one_letter_code
_entity_poly.pdbx_strand_id
1 'polypeptide(L)'
;MLGICRGRRKFLAASLTLLCIPALTWIYLFAGSLEDGKPVSLSPLESQAHSPRYTASSQRERESLEVRVREVEEENRALRRQLSLAQGQSPAHRRGNHSKTYSMEEGTGDSENQRAGIVAGNSSECGQQPAVEKCETIHVAIVCAGYNASRDVVTLVKSVLFHRRNPLHFHLIADSIAEQILATLFQTWMVPAVRVDFYNADELKSEVSWIPNKHYSGIYGLMKLVLTKTLPANLERVIVLDTDITFATDIAELWAVFHKFKGQQVLGLVENQSDWYLGNLWKNHRPWPALGRGYNTGHFQCCHQTKPLSGVSASLLLECAAVRPHPL
;
A
#
# COMPACT_ATOMS: atom_id res chain seq x y z
N MET A 1 0.33 56.12 -45.12
CA MET A 1 0.80 56.47 -43.75
C MET A 1 0.08 55.65 -42.67
N LEU A 2 0.14 54.31 -42.68
CA LEU A 2 -0.56 53.46 -41.67
C LEU A 2 0.26 52.24 -41.20
N GLY A 3 1.58 52.23 -41.41
CA GLY A 3 2.46 51.11 -41.05
C GLY A 3 3.18 51.24 -39.69
N ILE A 4 3.22 52.43 -39.08
CA ILE A 4 4.16 52.73 -37.97
C ILE A 4 3.55 52.45 -36.56
N CYS A 5 2.23 52.27 -36.45
CA CYS A 5 1.57 52.20 -35.13
C CYS A 5 1.37 50.77 -34.56
N ARG A 6 1.63 49.69 -35.32
CA ARG A 6 1.44 48.30 -34.82
C ARG A 6 2.68 47.70 -34.13
N GLY A 7 3.88 48.16 -34.47
CA GLY A 7 5.13 47.70 -33.83
C GLY A 7 5.29 48.22 -32.40
N ARG A 8 4.92 49.48 -32.15
CA ARG A 8 5.05 50.14 -30.84
C ARG A 8 4.20 49.49 -29.73
N ARG A 9 3.01 48.99 -30.04
CA ARG A 9 2.14 48.30 -29.05
C ARG A 9 2.71 46.95 -28.61
N LYS A 10 3.35 46.22 -29.52
CA LYS A 10 4.00 44.93 -29.20
C LYS A 10 5.27 45.12 -28.37
N PHE A 11 6.05 46.17 -28.68
CA PHE A 11 7.22 46.55 -27.89
C PHE A 11 6.84 47.04 -26.49
N LEU A 12 5.81 47.87 -26.35
CA LEU A 12 5.32 48.32 -25.04
C LEU A 12 4.80 47.16 -24.19
N ALA A 13 4.05 46.21 -24.78
CA ALA A 13 3.59 45.02 -24.07
C ALA A 13 4.77 44.13 -23.63
N ALA A 14 5.77 43.92 -24.49
CA ALA A 14 6.95 43.13 -24.14
C ALA A 14 7.78 43.80 -23.03
N SER A 15 7.97 45.13 -23.08
CA SER A 15 8.67 45.89 -22.04
C SER A 15 7.93 45.91 -20.71
N LEU A 16 6.59 45.99 -20.71
CA LEU A 16 5.79 45.93 -19.49
C LEU A 16 5.87 44.54 -18.85
N THR A 17 5.90 43.47 -19.67
CA THR A 17 6.00 42.09 -19.19
C THR A 17 7.38 41.80 -18.57
N LEU A 18 8.45 42.34 -19.16
CA LEU A 18 9.83 42.21 -18.66
C LEU A 18 10.09 42.99 -17.36
N LEU A 19 9.33 44.04 -17.07
CA LEU A 19 9.47 44.84 -15.84
C LEU A 19 8.51 44.39 -14.72
N CYS A 20 7.27 44.03 -15.07
CA CYS A 20 6.26 43.67 -14.07
C CYS A 20 6.45 42.26 -13.51
N ILE A 21 6.91 41.29 -14.31
CA ILE A 21 7.11 39.92 -13.81
C ILE A 21 8.20 39.87 -12.74
N PRO A 22 9.39 40.46 -12.92
CA PRO A 22 10.42 40.48 -11.88
C PRO A 22 9.96 41.22 -10.63
N ALA A 23 9.26 42.35 -10.77
CA ALA A 23 8.75 43.13 -9.65
C ALA A 23 7.70 42.36 -8.83
N LEU A 24 6.78 41.65 -9.50
CA LEU A 24 5.79 40.80 -8.83
C LEU A 24 6.44 39.59 -8.16
N THR A 25 7.44 38.97 -8.79
CA THR A 25 8.22 37.90 -8.14
C THR A 25 9.04 38.40 -6.96
N TRP A 26 9.57 39.63 -7.01
CA TRP A 26 10.29 40.25 -5.91
C TRP A 26 9.36 40.57 -4.75
N ILE A 27 8.18 41.13 -5.01
CA ILE A 27 7.16 41.39 -3.98
C ILE A 27 6.68 40.08 -3.37
N TYR A 28 6.48 39.02 -4.17
CA TYR A 28 6.09 37.70 -3.68
C TYR A 28 7.17 37.08 -2.78
N LEU A 29 8.45 37.18 -3.15
CA LEU A 29 9.57 36.68 -2.36
C LEU A 29 9.82 37.51 -1.08
N PHE A 30 9.62 38.84 -1.13
CA PHE A 30 9.75 39.71 0.05
C PHE A 30 8.56 39.59 1.01
N ALA A 31 7.33 39.41 0.51
CA ALA A 31 6.16 39.17 1.34
C ALA A 31 6.26 37.84 2.10
N GLY A 32 6.89 36.82 1.50
CA GLY A 32 7.20 35.55 2.18
C GLY A 32 8.37 35.62 3.18
N SER A 33 9.17 36.69 3.16
CA SER A 33 10.35 36.85 4.02
C SER A 33 10.08 37.68 5.29
N LEU A 34 8.86 38.22 5.46
CA LEU A 34 8.52 39.05 6.63
C LEU A 34 7.95 38.23 7.81
N GLU A 35 7.65 36.94 7.63
CA GLU A 35 7.12 36.06 8.69
C GLU A 35 8.18 35.23 9.43
N ASP A 36 9.47 35.32 9.08
CA ASP A 36 10.50 34.55 9.78
C ASP A 36 11.62 35.47 10.30
N GLY A 37 11.36 36.07 11.46
CA GLY A 37 12.26 37.01 12.11
C GLY A 37 12.14 36.97 13.62
N LYS A 38 12.68 35.93 14.27
CA LYS A 38 13.16 36.05 15.65
C LYS A 38 14.52 35.37 15.82
N PRO A 39 15.54 36.10 16.33
CA PRO A 39 16.86 35.55 16.54
C PRO A 39 16.90 34.65 17.78
N VAL A 40 17.66 33.57 17.65
CA VAL A 40 18.01 32.65 18.73
C VAL A 40 18.90 33.38 19.74
N SER A 41 18.47 33.42 21.01
CA SER A 41 19.29 33.82 22.16
C SER A 41 19.28 32.68 23.17
N LEU A 42 20.47 32.20 23.54
CA LEU A 42 20.71 31.15 24.53
C LEU A 42 20.98 31.79 25.90
N SER A 43 20.28 31.35 26.95
CA SER A 43 20.68 31.13 28.38
C SER A 43 19.42 31.08 29.31
N PRO A 44 19.47 30.63 30.59
CA PRO A 44 19.23 29.24 30.99
C PRO A 44 18.03 29.03 31.94
N LEU A 45 17.56 27.78 31.98
CA LEU A 45 16.74 27.03 32.95
C LEU A 45 16.01 27.80 34.09
N GLU A 46 14.66 27.82 34.05
CA GLU A 46 13.81 27.64 35.24
C GLU A 46 12.37 27.18 34.88
N SER A 47 11.77 26.43 35.79
CA SER A 47 10.55 25.64 35.71
C SER A 47 9.23 26.44 35.67
N GLN A 48 8.25 26.07 34.83
CA GLN A 48 6.85 25.82 35.25
C GLN A 48 5.93 25.26 34.14
N ALA A 49 4.91 24.52 34.59
CA ALA A 49 3.83 23.88 33.83
C ALA A 49 2.91 24.82 33.04
N HIS A 50 2.35 24.32 31.93
CA HIS A 50 0.94 24.41 31.48
C HIS A 50 0.81 24.35 29.94
N SER A 51 -0.25 23.67 29.48
CA SER A 51 -0.60 23.31 28.10
C SER A 51 -0.42 24.41 27.03
N PRO A 52 -0.02 24.05 25.79
CA PRO A 52 -0.05 25.01 24.69
C PRO A 52 -1.48 25.12 24.10
N ARG A 53 -2.03 26.33 24.16
CA ARG A 53 -3.14 26.78 23.30
C ARG A 53 -2.67 26.76 21.84
N TYR A 54 -3.35 25.98 21.01
CA TYR A 54 -3.14 25.95 19.56
C TYR A 54 -3.82 27.12 18.85
N THR A 55 -3.17 27.58 17.79
CA THR A 55 -3.53 28.74 16.96
C THR A 55 -4.80 28.51 16.14
N ALA A 56 -5.58 29.58 15.95
CA ALA A 56 -6.94 29.58 15.41
C ALA A 56 -7.12 29.03 13.98
N SER A 57 -6.05 28.85 13.19
CA SER A 57 -6.12 28.25 11.86
C SER A 57 -6.42 26.75 11.91
N SER A 58 -5.84 26.04 12.88
CA SER A 58 -6.01 24.60 13.07
C SER A 58 -7.42 24.20 13.53
N GLN A 59 -8.15 25.14 14.16
CA GLN A 59 -9.47 24.88 14.69
C GLN A 59 -10.55 24.87 13.60
N ARG A 60 -10.46 25.78 12.61
CA ARG A 60 -11.36 25.75 11.44
C ARG A 60 -11.16 24.51 10.59
N GLU A 61 -9.92 24.03 10.44
CA GLU A 61 -9.63 22.80 9.69
C GLU A 61 -10.19 21.56 10.42
N ARG A 62 -10.11 21.53 11.75
CA ARG A 62 -10.76 20.50 12.57
C ARG A 62 -12.28 20.51 12.42
N GLU A 63 -12.91 21.68 12.56
CA GLU A 63 -14.36 21.82 12.41
C GLU A 63 -14.82 21.41 11.00
N SER A 64 -14.07 21.79 9.96
CA SER A 64 -14.34 21.36 8.58
C SER A 64 -14.15 19.85 8.37
N LEU A 65 -13.19 19.22 9.04
CA LEU A 65 -13.00 17.77 8.99
C LEU A 65 -14.11 17.04 9.75
N GLU A 66 -14.51 17.53 10.91
CA GLU A 66 -15.59 16.96 11.74
C GLU A 66 -16.94 17.02 11.01
N VAL A 67 -17.23 18.11 10.29
CA VAL A 67 -18.44 18.22 9.46
C VAL A 67 -18.42 17.18 8.33
N ARG A 68 -17.29 17.04 7.62
CA ARG A 68 -17.15 16.05 6.54
C ARG A 68 -17.25 14.61 7.04
N VAL A 69 -16.68 14.30 8.21
CA VAL A 69 -16.78 12.98 8.83
C VAL A 69 -18.23 12.68 9.18
N ARG A 70 -18.97 13.65 9.73
CA ARG A 70 -20.38 13.48 10.08
C ARG A 70 -21.27 13.26 8.86
N GLU A 71 -21.02 13.98 7.76
CA GLU A 71 -21.72 13.80 6.49
C GLU A 71 -21.50 12.37 5.94
N VAL A 72 -20.24 11.92 5.89
CA VAL A 72 -19.90 10.55 5.45
C VAL A 72 -20.52 9.49 6.37
N GLU A 73 -20.53 9.72 7.69
CA GLU A 73 -21.18 8.80 8.64
C GLU A 73 -22.69 8.71 8.44
N GLU A 74 -23.36 9.81 8.11
CA GLU A 74 -24.80 9.84 7.82
C GLU A 74 -25.12 9.12 6.51
N GLU A 75 -24.32 9.33 5.46
CA GLU A 75 -24.43 8.58 4.19
C GLU A 75 -24.24 7.08 4.41
N ASN A 76 -23.22 6.69 5.18
CA ASN A 76 -22.96 5.29 5.49
C ASN A 76 -24.11 4.66 6.29
N ARG A 77 -24.74 5.44 7.19
CA ARG A 77 -25.94 5.02 7.92
C ARG A 77 -27.16 4.87 7.00
N ALA A 78 -27.30 5.73 5.99
CA ALA A 78 -28.38 5.65 5.00
C ALA A 78 -28.21 4.44 4.07
N LEU A 79 -27.00 4.19 3.58
CA LEU A 79 -26.66 3.02 2.77
C LEU A 79 -26.94 1.71 3.51
N ARG A 80 -26.58 1.64 4.80
CA ARG A 80 -26.91 0.49 5.66
C ARG A 80 -28.41 0.26 5.79
N ARG A 81 -29.22 1.33 5.89
CA ARG A 81 -30.69 1.20 5.90
C ARG A 81 -31.22 0.72 4.55
N GLN A 82 -30.70 1.22 3.43
CA GLN A 82 -31.10 0.76 2.09
C GLN A 82 -30.75 -0.72 1.87
N LEU A 83 -29.57 -1.16 2.30
CA LEU A 83 -29.17 -2.56 2.30
C LEU A 83 -30.10 -3.43 3.15
N SER A 84 -30.50 -2.95 4.34
CA SER A 84 -31.45 -3.68 5.20
C SER A 84 -32.85 -3.81 4.58
N LEU A 85 -33.30 -2.79 3.84
CA LEU A 85 -34.58 -2.82 3.12
C LEU A 85 -34.54 -3.72 1.89
N ALA A 86 -33.41 -3.74 1.17
CA ALA A 86 -33.19 -4.63 0.03
C ALA A 86 -33.12 -6.12 0.46
N GLN A 87 -32.56 -6.41 1.63
CA GLN A 87 -32.56 -7.76 2.21
C GLN A 87 -33.95 -8.21 2.70
N GLY A 88 -34.86 -7.29 2.99
CA GLY A 88 -36.26 -7.57 3.37
C GLY A 88 -37.20 -7.92 2.21
N GLN A 89 -36.76 -7.81 0.95
CA GLN A 89 -37.59 -8.08 -0.25
C GLN A 89 -37.29 -9.42 -0.95
N SER A 90 -36.54 -10.33 -0.31
CA SER A 90 -36.38 -11.69 -0.84
C SER A 90 -37.65 -12.54 -0.58
N PRO A 91 -38.22 -13.25 -1.57
CA PRO A 91 -39.38 -14.11 -1.36
C PRO A 91 -39.07 -15.22 -0.35
N ALA A 92 -39.92 -15.31 0.66
CA ALA A 92 -39.80 -16.28 1.75
C ALA A 92 -39.90 -17.73 1.25
N HIS A 93 -38.81 -18.49 1.32
CA HIS A 93 -38.87 -19.95 1.43
C HIS A 93 -39.15 -20.30 2.90
N ARG A 94 -40.38 -20.75 3.16
CA ARG A 94 -40.83 -21.26 4.48
C ARG A 94 -39.91 -22.37 4.99
N ARG A 95 -39.28 -22.19 6.15
CA ARG A 95 -39.12 -23.28 7.14
C ARG A 95 -38.70 -22.79 8.53
N GLY A 96 -39.59 -23.03 9.50
CA GLY A 96 -39.23 -23.44 10.87
C GLY A 96 -38.88 -22.36 11.89
N ASN A 97 -39.87 -22.00 12.72
CA ASN A 97 -39.67 -21.30 13.99
C ASN A 97 -38.72 -22.07 14.93
N HIS A 98 -37.64 -21.44 15.36
CA HIS A 98 -37.12 -21.63 16.71
C HIS A 98 -36.83 -20.28 17.34
N SER A 99 -37.73 -19.88 18.24
CA SER A 99 -37.49 -18.88 19.27
C SER A 99 -36.31 -19.32 20.13
N LYS A 100 -35.29 -18.48 20.25
CA LYS A 100 -34.43 -18.41 21.45
C LYS A 100 -33.79 -17.04 21.56
N THR A 101 -34.27 -16.33 22.57
CA THR A 101 -33.73 -15.15 23.24
C THR A 101 -32.21 -15.26 23.43
N TYR A 102 -31.45 -14.26 23.00
CA TYR A 102 -30.04 -14.12 23.34
C TYR A 102 -29.89 -13.21 24.57
N SER A 103 -29.62 -13.83 25.71
CA SER A 103 -29.04 -13.19 26.88
C SER A 103 -27.52 -13.15 26.71
N MET A 104 -26.89 -12.07 27.17
CA MET A 104 -25.44 -11.97 27.39
C MET A 104 -25.00 -13.03 28.39
N GLU A 105 -23.98 -13.84 28.08
CA GLU A 105 -22.93 -14.27 29.01
C GLU A 105 -21.62 -14.55 28.26
N GLU A 106 -20.50 -14.15 28.87
CA GLU A 106 -19.12 -14.51 28.52
C GLU A 106 -18.90 -16.03 28.63
N GLY A 107 -18.04 -16.59 27.78
CA GLY A 107 -17.59 -17.97 27.96
C GLY A 107 -16.85 -18.54 26.75
N THR A 108 -15.57 -18.84 26.96
CA THR A 108 -14.70 -19.69 26.14
C THR A 108 -15.34 -21.03 25.78
N GLY A 109 -15.19 -21.50 24.54
CA GLY A 109 -15.55 -22.88 24.18
C GLY A 109 -15.59 -23.13 22.66
N ASP A 110 -14.69 -23.99 22.21
CA ASP A 110 -14.57 -24.54 20.86
C ASP A 110 -15.90 -25.12 20.34
N SER A 111 -16.34 -24.72 19.14
CA SER A 111 -17.54 -25.29 18.50
C SER A 111 -17.56 -25.09 16.97
N GLU A 112 -16.54 -25.56 16.24
CA GLU A 112 -16.59 -25.60 14.76
C GLU A 112 -16.86 -27.00 14.16
N ASN A 113 -16.95 -28.06 14.98
CA ASN A 113 -17.07 -29.44 14.46
C ASN A 113 -18.49 -29.94 14.15
N GLN A 114 -19.53 -29.09 14.11
CA GLN A 114 -20.92 -29.55 13.89
C GLN A 114 -21.64 -28.99 12.65
N ARG A 115 -20.93 -28.36 11.71
CA ARG A 115 -21.54 -27.92 10.43
C ARG A 115 -21.08 -28.66 9.18
N ALA A 116 -20.26 -29.70 9.31
CA ALA A 116 -19.74 -30.48 8.17
C ALA A 116 -20.70 -31.61 7.73
N GLY A 117 -21.97 -31.31 7.52
CA GLY A 117 -22.93 -32.28 7.01
C GLY A 117 -24.13 -31.57 6.41
N ILE A 118 -24.39 -31.85 5.13
CA ILE A 118 -25.49 -31.34 4.30
C ILE A 118 -25.14 -30.04 3.54
N VAL A 119 -24.28 -30.14 2.52
CA VAL A 119 -24.55 -29.63 1.15
C VAL A 119 -23.67 -30.45 0.17
N ALA A 120 -24.25 -31.45 -0.47
CA ALA A 120 -23.68 -32.07 -1.66
C ALA A 120 -24.33 -31.40 -2.89
N GLY A 121 -23.54 -30.73 -3.72
CA GLY A 121 -24.00 -30.16 -4.99
C GLY A 121 -23.17 -28.96 -5.46
N ASN A 122 -22.29 -29.19 -6.44
CA ASN A 122 -21.46 -28.21 -7.16
C ASN A 122 -20.46 -27.39 -6.32
N SER A 123 -19.42 -28.06 -5.81
CA SER A 123 -18.22 -27.38 -5.34
C SER A 123 -17.22 -27.25 -6.49
N SER A 124 -16.95 -26.02 -6.95
CA SER A 124 -15.56 -25.67 -7.30
C SER A 124 -14.69 -26.20 -6.17
N GLU A 125 -13.69 -27.01 -6.49
CA GLU A 125 -12.84 -27.70 -5.54
C GLU A 125 -11.97 -26.69 -4.76
N CYS A 126 -12.60 -25.92 -3.87
CA CYS A 126 -11.94 -25.23 -2.79
C CYS A 126 -11.68 -26.30 -1.73
N GLY A 127 -10.76 -27.23 -2.07
CA GLY A 127 -10.28 -28.23 -1.14
C GLY A 127 -9.79 -27.51 0.12
N GLN A 128 -10.08 -28.10 1.28
CA GLN A 128 -9.64 -27.53 2.56
C GLN A 128 -8.12 -27.30 2.49
N GLN A 129 -7.72 -26.03 2.54
CA GLN A 129 -6.31 -25.70 2.61
C GLN A 129 -5.77 -26.23 3.94
N PRO A 130 -4.57 -26.84 3.96
CA PRO A 130 -3.96 -27.24 5.21
C PRO A 130 -3.83 -26.01 6.12
N ALA A 131 -4.31 -26.14 7.35
CA ALA A 131 -4.21 -25.08 8.34
C ALA A 131 -2.73 -24.78 8.62
N VAL A 132 -2.38 -23.50 8.70
CA VAL A 132 -1.03 -23.07 9.12
C VAL A 132 -0.90 -23.34 10.63
N GLU A 133 0.24 -23.90 11.04
CA GLU A 133 0.51 -24.18 12.44
C GLU A 133 0.47 -22.89 13.26
N LYS A 134 -0.23 -22.87 14.40
CA LYS A 134 -0.52 -21.63 15.16
C LYS A 134 0.75 -20.85 15.58
N CYS A 135 1.85 -21.54 15.81
CA CYS A 135 3.12 -20.96 16.24
C CYS A 135 4.13 -20.77 15.09
N GLU A 136 3.76 -21.11 13.86
CA GLU A 136 4.60 -20.84 12.69
C GLU A 136 4.63 -19.33 12.42
N THR A 137 5.84 -18.78 12.32
CA THR A 137 6.05 -17.37 11.99
C THR A 137 5.83 -17.15 10.50
N ILE A 138 4.93 -16.23 10.18
CA ILE A 138 4.68 -15.80 8.80
C ILE A 138 5.62 -14.65 8.45
N HIS A 139 6.43 -14.85 7.42
CA HIS A 139 7.39 -13.87 6.94
C HIS A 139 6.79 -13.01 5.83
N VAL A 140 6.85 -11.69 6.02
CA VAL A 140 6.26 -10.70 5.11
C VAL A 140 7.33 -9.70 4.70
N ALA A 141 7.61 -9.56 3.41
CA ALA A 141 8.52 -8.57 2.87
C ALA A 141 7.78 -7.40 2.21
N ILE A 142 8.20 -6.18 2.50
CA ILE A 142 7.61 -4.96 1.94
C ILE A 142 8.73 -4.02 1.52
N VAL A 143 8.63 -3.48 0.31
CA VAL A 143 9.47 -2.35 -0.12
C VAL A 143 8.73 -1.06 0.19
N CYS A 144 9.29 -0.22 1.04
CA CYS A 144 8.67 1.01 1.47
C CYS A 144 9.70 2.13 1.53
N ALA A 145 9.61 3.11 0.63
CA ALA A 145 10.55 4.22 0.60
C ALA A 145 9.83 5.57 0.49
N GLY A 146 10.34 6.55 1.25
CA GLY A 146 9.79 7.88 1.33
C GLY A 146 8.54 8.00 2.21
N TYR A 147 8.12 9.25 2.40
CA TYR A 147 7.06 9.62 3.33
C TYR A 147 5.67 9.07 2.96
N ASN A 148 5.30 9.11 1.69
CA ASN A 148 3.97 8.68 1.24
C ASN A 148 3.79 7.17 1.39
N ALA A 149 4.76 6.37 0.92
CA ALA A 149 4.73 4.93 1.09
C ALA A 149 4.67 4.53 2.58
N SER A 150 5.38 5.27 3.44
CA SER A 150 5.36 5.06 4.90
C SER A 150 3.98 5.32 5.52
N ARG A 151 3.13 6.15 4.89
CA ARG A 151 1.74 6.34 5.34
C ARG A 151 0.85 5.22 4.85
N ASP A 152 1.00 4.79 3.61
CA ASP A 152 0.17 3.74 3.02
C ASP A 152 0.40 2.39 3.72
N VAL A 153 1.67 2.06 3.98
CA VAL A 153 2.05 0.81 4.66
C VAL A 153 1.48 0.69 6.07
N VAL A 154 1.14 1.80 6.75
CA VAL A 154 0.49 1.76 8.06
C VAL A 154 -0.89 1.14 7.97
N THR A 155 -1.65 1.44 6.91
CA THR A 155 -2.97 0.85 6.69
C THR A 155 -2.84 -0.65 6.42
N LEU A 156 -1.90 -1.03 5.55
CA LEU A 156 -1.56 -2.42 5.30
C LEU A 156 -1.25 -3.16 6.60
N VAL A 157 -0.23 -2.70 7.33
CA VAL A 157 0.24 -3.40 8.53
C VAL A 157 -0.89 -3.49 9.56
N LYS A 158 -1.63 -2.42 9.83
CA LYS A 158 -2.76 -2.48 10.77
C LYS A 158 -3.82 -3.48 10.35
N SER A 159 -4.16 -3.56 9.07
CA SER A 159 -5.14 -4.53 8.56
C SER A 159 -4.67 -5.98 8.74
N VAL A 160 -3.40 -6.26 8.45
CA VAL A 160 -2.79 -7.58 8.71
C VAL A 160 -2.78 -7.88 10.21
N LEU A 161 -2.33 -6.93 11.02
CA LEU A 161 -2.26 -7.09 12.48
C LEU A 161 -3.63 -7.32 13.12
N PHE A 162 -4.70 -6.76 12.54
CA PHE A 162 -6.07 -6.92 13.02
C PHE A 162 -6.61 -8.33 12.79
N HIS A 163 -6.26 -8.95 11.67
CA HIS A 163 -6.77 -10.27 11.29
C HIS A 163 -5.83 -11.45 11.65
N ARG A 164 -4.57 -11.19 11.99
CA ARG A 164 -3.57 -12.26 12.20
C ARG A 164 -3.92 -13.18 13.36
N ARG A 165 -3.61 -14.46 13.20
CA ARG A 165 -3.58 -15.45 14.28
C ARG A 165 -2.18 -16.01 14.57
N ASN A 166 -1.21 -15.72 13.70
CA ASN A 166 0.15 -16.22 13.76
C ASN A 166 1.16 -15.12 14.15
N PRO A 167 2.33 -15.48 14.71
CA PRO A 167 3.47 -14.57 14.81
C PRO A 167 3.87 -14.04 13.44
N LEU A 168 4.29 -12.77 13.37
CA LEU A 168 4.73 -12.13 12.12
C LEU A 168 6.18 -11.69 12.22
N HIS A 169 6.89 -11.83 11.10
CA HIS A 169 8.19 -11.22 10.90
C HIS A 169 8.16 -10.36 9.63
N PHE A 170 8.18 -9.04 9.81
CA PHE A 170 8.26 -8.08 8.72
C PHE A 170 9.72 -7.85 8.32
N HIS A 171 10.00 -7.97 7.02
CA HIS A 171 11.26 -7.63 6.38
C HIS A 171 11.06 -6.38 5.53
N LEU A 172 11.54 -5.23 6.00
CA LEU A 172 11.27 -3.94 5.39
C LEU A 172 12.49 -3.45 4.62
N ILE A 173 12.38 -3.39 3.29
CA ILE A 173 13.38 -2.70 2.47
C ILE A 173 12.99 -1.23 2.45
N ALA A 174 13.77 -0.40 3.14
CA ALA A 174 13.40 0.96 3.43
C ALA A 174 14.57 1.93 3.20
N ASP A 175 14.24 3.15 2.75
CA ASP A 175 15.20 4.25 2.83
C ASP A 175 15.27 4.79 4.27
N SER A 176 16.28 5.61 4.55
CA SER A 176 16.51 6.16 5.90
C SER A 176 15.28 6.88 6.49
N ILE A 177 14.49 7.54 5.64
CA ILE A 177 13.26 8.23 6.04
C ILE A 177 12.20 7.23 6.47
N ALA A 178 11.90 6.23 5.64
CA ALA A 178 10.89 5.22 5.95
C ALA A 178 11.30 4.37 7.16
N GLU A 179 12.58 4.01 7.27
CA GLU A 179 13.11 3.27 8.42
C GLU A 179 12.87 4.04 9.72
N GLN A 180 13.24 5.32 9.78
CA GLN A 180 13.05 6.13 10.99
C GLN A 180 11.57 6.20 11.42
N ILE A 181 10.66 6.41 10.45
CA ILE A 181 9.22 6.47 10.70
C ILE A 181 8.70 5.12 11.20
N LEU A 182 9.00 4.05 10.47
CA LEU A 182 8.46 2.72 10.75
C LEU A 182 9.05 2.13 12.03
N ALA A 183 10.34 2.34 12.30
CA ALA A 183 10.97 1.93 13.56
C ALA A 183 10.26 2.58 14.76
N THR A 184 9.99 3.89 14.67
CA THR A 184 9.24 4.62 15.72
C THR A 184 7.83 4.05 15.88
N LEU A 185 7.13 3.75 14.78
CA LEU A 185 5.77 3.19 14.83
C LEU A 185 5.75 1.79 15.45
N PHE A 186 6.59 0.87 14.99
CA PHE A 186 6.63 -0.49 15.55
C PHE A 186 7.09 -0.51 17.01
N GLN A 187 8.05 0.35 17.37
CA GLN A 187 8.47 0.51 18.76
C GLN A 187 7.33 1.02 19.65
N THR A 188 6.56 2.00 19.19
CA THR A 188 5.47 2.60 19.98
C THR A 188 4.21 1.74 20.01
N TRP A 189 3.92 0.98 18.95
CA TRP A 189 2.79 0.06 18.94
C TRP A 189 3.01 -1.14 19.87
N MET A 190 4.27 -1.50 20.17
CA MET A 190 4.67 -2.57 21.11
C MET A 190 3.86 -3.87 20.90
N VAL A 191 3.73 -4.27 19.65
CA VAL A 191 2.84 -5.35 19.27
C VAL A 191 3.50 -6.71 19.60
N PRO A 192 2.86 -7.59 20.40
CA PRO A 192 3.43 -8.88 20.74
C PRO A 192 3.50 -9.82 19.54
N ALA A 193 4.51 -10.72 19.56
CA ALA A 193 4.77 -11.70 18.52
C ALA A 193 4.93 -11.09 17.11
N VAL A 194 5.47 -9.86 17.06
CA VAL A 194 5.83 -9.19 15.82
C VAL A 194 7.32 -8.83 15.89
N ARG A 195 8.08 -9.30 14.91
CA ARG A 195 9.46 -8.91 14.67
C ARG A 195 9.55 -8.06 13.41
N VAL A 196 10.47 -7.10 13.40
CA VAL A 196 10.75 -6.25 12.24
C VAL A 196 12.25 -6.15 12.05
N ASP A 197 12.72 -6.47 10.84
CA ASP A 197 14.10 -6.22 10.43
C ASP A 197 14.08 -5.26 9.22
N PHE A 198 15.01 -4.30 9.21
CA PHE A 198 15.16 -3.30 8.15
C PHE A 198 16.36 -3.62 7.26
N TYR A 199 16.21 -3.35 5.97
CA TYR A 199 17.24 -3.50 4.94
C TYR A 199 17.36 -2.19 4.18
N ASN A 200 18.56 -1.62 4.15
CA ASN A 200 18.80 -0.31 3.58
C ASN A 200 18.60 -0.33 2.04
N ALA A 201 17.54 0.34 1.59
CA ALA A 201 17.21 0.47 0.17
C ALA A 201 18.31 1.18 -0.62
N ASP A 202 19.03 2.14 -0.01
CA ASP A 202 20.08 2.91 -0.68
C ASP A 202 21.27 2.03 -1.08
N GLU A 203 21.59 1.02 -0.29
CA GLU A 203 22.65 0.04 -0.58
C GLU A 203 22.31 -0.87 -1.76
N LEU A 204 21.01 -1.05 -2.03
CA LEU A 204 20.49 -1.94 -3.07
C LEU A 204 20.22 -1.22 -4.40
N LYS A 205 20.25 0.12 -4.43
CA LYS A 205 19.89 0.92 -5.61
C LYS A 205 20.72 0.55 -6.85
N SER A 206 22.02 0.31 -6.68
CA SER A 206 22.94 0.00 -7.79
C SER A 206 22.62 -1.32 -8.50
N GLU A 207 21.97 -2.26 -7.83
CA GLU A 207 21.63 -3.58 -8.37
C GLU A 207 20.52 -3.52 -9.43
N VAL A 208 19.70 -2.47 -9.39
CA VAL A 208 18.50 -2.33 -10.25
C VAL A 208 18.46 -1.01 -11.03
N SER A 209 19.30 -0.02 -10.71
CA SER A 209 19.29 1.30 -11.34
C SER A 209 19.63 1.27 -12.83
N TRP A 210 20.28 0.21 -13.31
CA TRP A 210 20.60 0.01 -14.73
C TRP A 210 19.35 -0.34 -15.57
N ILE A 211 18.24 -0.73 -14.95
CA ILE A 211 16.99 -1.08 -15.63
C ILE A 211 16.20 0.21 -15.91
N PRO A 212 15.93 0.55 -17.19
CA PRO A 212 15.13 1.72 -17.54
C PRO A 212 13.73 1.62 -16.94
N ASN A 213 13.27 2.68 -16.25
CA ASN A 213 11.99 2.64 -15.55
C ASN A 213 11.13 3.87 -15.80
N LYS A 214 9.84 3.64 -16.05
CA LYS A 214 8.78 4.67 -16.20
C LYS A 214 7.61 4.43 -15.25
N HIS A 215 7.73 3.48 -14.34
CA HIS A 215 6.73 3.17 -13.34
C HIS A 215 6.63 4.31 -12.32
N TYR A 216 5.41 4.58 -11.83
CA TYR A 216 5.17 5.67 -10.87
C TYR A 216 5.94 5.46 -9.55
N SER A 217 6.11 4.21 -9.11
CA SER A 217 6.92 3.87 -7.93
C SER A 217 8.44 4.04 -8.14
N GLY A 218 8.88 4.39 -9.34
CA GLY A 218 10.30 4.57 -9.67
C GLY A 218 11.16 3.36 -9.31
N ILE A 219 12.42 3.60 -8.96
CA ILE A 219 13.40 2.55 -8.65
C ILE A 219 12.95 1.60 -7.53
N TYR A 220 12.13 2.06 -6.60
CA TYR A 220 11.64 1.25 -5.49
C TYR A 220 10.70 0.12 -5.97
N GLY A 221 9.96 0.33 -7.05
CA GLY A 221 9.19 -0.75 -7.67
C GLY A 221 10.07 -1.91 -8.16
N LEU A 222 11.31 -1.62 -8.57
CA LEU A 222 12.27 -2.63 -9.03
C LEU A 222 13.00 -3.34 -7.89
N MET A 223 13.00 -2.79 -6.67
CA MET A 223 13.71 -3.40 -5.53
C MET A 223 13.12 -4.75 -5.11
N LYS A 224 11.91 -5.11 -5.57
CA LYS A 224 11.39 -6.47 -5.42
C LYS A 224 12.30 -7.52 -6.07
N LEU A 225 13.09 -7.15 -7.07
CA LEU A 225 13.98 -8.07 -7.80
C LEU A 225 15.21 -8.49 -6.99
N VAL A 226 15.59 -7.71 -5.97
CA VAL A 226 16.77 -8.00 -5.14
C VAL A 226 16.43 -8.77 -3.87
N LEU A 227 15.14 -9.06 -3.62
CA LEU A 227 14.67 -9.74 -2.41
C LEU A 227 15.44 -11.03 -2.10
N THR A 228 15.73 -11.85 -3.10
CA THR A 228 16.44 -13.13 -2.90
C THR A 228 17.92 -12.96 -2.51
N LYS A 229 18.51 -11.79 -2.80
CA LYS A 229 19.87 -11.43 -2.38
C LYS A 229 19.86 -10.71 -1.03
N THR A 230 18.80 -9.95 -0.75
CA THR A 230 18.68 -9.11 0.46
C THR A 230 18.23 -9.90 1.69
N LEU A 231 17.28 -10.82 1.53
CA LEU A 231 16.69 -11.57 2.64
C LEU A 231 17.63 -12.66 3.17
N PRO A 232 17.44 -13.13 4.43
CA PRO A 232 18.33 -14.13 5.04
C PRO A 232 18.35 -15.44 4.24
N ALA A 233 19.53 -16.02 4.02
CA ALA A 233 19.69 -17.23 3.21
C ALA A 233 18.96 -18.47 3.76
N ASN A 234 18.63 -18.48 5.05
CA ASN A 234 17.87 -19.54 5.71
C ASN A 234 16.35 -19.32 5.65
N LEU A 235 15.87 -18.22 5.04
CA LEU A 235 14.45 -17.92 4.91
C LEU A 235 13.85 -18.72 3.75
N GLU A 236 13.04 -19.73 4.05
CA GLU A 236 12.53 -20.62 3.01
C GLU A 236 11.41 -20.01 2.17
N ARG A 237 10.51 -19.26 2.81
CA ARG A 237 9.24 -18.76 2.24
C ARG A 237 9.01 -17.32 2.70
N VAL A 238 8.48 -16.48 1.82
CA VAL A 238 8.12 -15.09 2.16
C VAL A 238 6.96 -14.60 1.30
N ILE A 239 6.02 -13.88 1.90
CA ILE A 239 4.96 -13.15 1.19
C ILE A 239 5.46 -11.73 0.93
N VAL A 240 5.48 -11.30 -0.32
CA VAL A 240 5.83 -9.94 -0.71
C VAL A 240 4.56 -9.14 -0.97
N LEU A 241 4.43 -7.98 -0.32
CA LEU A 241 3.25 -7.11 -0.40
C LEU A 241 3.66 -5.69 -0.82
N ASP A 242 2.83 -5.05 -1.64
CA ASP A 242 2.88 -3.59 -1.85
C ASP A 242 2.27 -2.82 -0.70
N THR A 243 2.69 -1.56 -0.56
CA THR A 243 2.29 -0.68 0.53
C THR A 243 0.82 -0.27 0.49
N ASP A 244 0.14 -0.41 -0.65
CA ASP A 244 -1.22 0.04 -0.91
C ASP A 244 -2.28 -1.09 -0.89
N ILE A 245 -1.96 -2.22 -0.25
CA ILE A 245 -2.91 -3.33 -0.03
C ILE A 245 -3.60 -3.18 1.34
N THR A 246 -4.82 -3.71 1.45
CA THR A 246 -5.52 -3.89 2.72
C THR A 246 -6.03 -5.32 2.86
N PHE A 247 -5.80 -5.94 4.01
CA PHE A 247 -6.30 -7.29 4.32
C PHE A 247 -7.68 -7.22 4.99
N ALA A 248 -8.57 -8.11 4.56
CA ALA A 248 -9.89 -8.31 5.15
C ALA A 248 -10.03 -9.68 5.84
N THR A 249 -8.99 -10.52 5.76
CA THR A 249 -8.93 -11.87 6.34
C THR A 249 -7.53 -12.15 6.85
N ASP A 250 -7.36 -13.32 7.47
CA ASP A 250 -6.09 -13.75 8.07
C ASP A 250 -5.03 -14.05 6.99
N ILE A 251 -3.85 -13.46 7.12
CA ILE A 251 -2.73 -13.66 6.19
C ILE A 251 -2.23 -15.12 6.16
N ALA A 252 -2.57 -15.93 7.18
CA ALA A 252 -2.30 -17.36 7.19
C ALA A 252 -2.94 -18.10 6.00
N GLU A 253 -4.13 -17.69 5.54
CA GLU A 253 -4.78 -18.27 4.35
C GLU A 253 -3.90 -18.13 3.10
N LEU A 254 -3.20 -17.00 3.02
CA LEU A 254 -2.26 -16.71 1.96
C LEU A 254 -0.97 -17.52 2.09
N TRP A 255 -0.44 -17.63 3.31
CA TRP A 255 0.72 -18.45 3.61
C TRP A 255 0.49 -19.94 3.28
N ALA A 256 -0.74 -20.45 3.50
CA ALA A 256 -1.10 -21.82 3.16
C ALA A 256 -0.95 -22.15 1.66
N VAL A 257 -0.98 -21.14 0.77
CA VAL A 257 -0.83 -21.33 -0.68
C VAL A 257 0.53 -21.95 -1.05
N PHE A 258 1.57 -21.78 -0.22
CA PHE A 258 2.87 -22.42 -0.46
C PHE A 258 2.77 -23.95 -0.56
N HIS A 259 1.81 -24.60 0.10
CA HIS A 259 1.58 -26.05 -0.01
C HIS A 259 1.14 -26.49 -1.41
N LYS A 260 0.63 -25.56 -2.23
CA LYS A 260 0.24 -25.83 -3.62
C LYS A 260 1.43 -25.79 -4.58
N PHE A 261 2.60 -25.32 -4.15
CA PHE A 261 3.78 -25.22 -5.00
C PHE A 261 4.33 -26.63 -5.29
N LYS A 262 4.45 -26.98 -6.56
CA LYS A 262 4.94 -28.28 -7.05
C LYS A 262 6.22 -28.11 -7.86
N GLY A 263 7.08 -29.13 -7.86
CA GLY A 263 8.29 -29.17 -8.68
C GLY A 263 9.19 -27.94 -8.47
N GLN A 264 9.55 -27.27 -9.56
CA GLN A 264 10.45 -26.11 -9.58
C GLN A 264 9.74 -24.75 -9.41
N GLN A 265 8.46 -24.73 -9.01
CA GLN A 265 7.77 -23.46 -8.74
C GLN A 265 8.41 -22.73 -7.56
N VAL A 266 8.85 -21.49 -7.82
CA VAL A 266 9.51 -20.59 -6.86
C VAL A 266 8.73 -19.31 -6.58
N LEU A 267 7.85 -18.92 -7.50
CA LEU A 267 7.07 -17.68 -7.43
C LEU A 267 5.59 -18.01 -7.64
N GLY A 268 4.74 -17.50 -6.73
CA GLY A 268 3.29 -17.48 -6.89
C GLY A 268 2.84 -16.05 -7.13
N LEU A 269 2.17 -15.79 -8.26
CA LEU A 269 1.68 -14.48 -8.68
C LEU A 269 0.18 -14.57 -8.99
N VAL A 270 -0.52 -13.43 -8.90
CA VAL A 270 -1.93 -13.31 -9.29
C VAL A 270 -2.04 -12.74 -10.71
N GLU A 271 -2.95 -13.29 -11.52
CA GLU A 271 -3.26 -12.75 -12.84
C GLU A 271 -3.75 -11.30 -12.71
N ASN A 272 -3.22 -10.44 -13.56
CA ASN A 272 -3.63 -9.05 -13.62
C ASN A 272 -5.10 -8.93 -14.06
N GLN A 273 -5.86 -8.12 -13.33
CA GLN A 273 -7.30 -7.96 -13.57
C GLN A 273 -7.61 -7.01 -14.73
N SER A 274 -6.64 -6.19 -15.15
CA SER A 274 -6.79 -5.26 -16.28
C SER A 274 -6.33 -5.87 -17.61
N ASP A 275 -6.86 -5.35 -18.71
CA ASP A 275 -6.43 -5.73 -20.07
C ASP A 275 -5.12 -5.03 -20.50
N TRP A 276 -4.32 -4.54 -19.54
CA TRP A 276 -3.09 -3.78 -19.78
C TRP A 276 -2.15 -4.45 -20.78
N TYR A 277 -1.97 -5.76 -20.66
CA TYR A 277 -1.02 -6.52 -21.48
C TYR A 277 -1.61 -7.03 -22.80
N LEU A 278 -2.92 -6.88 -23.03
CA LEU A 278 -3.56 -7.32 -24.28
C LEU A 278 -3.28 -6.38 -25.46
N GLY A 279 -2.74 -5.18 -25.22
CA GLY A 279 -2.36 -4.23 -26.28
C GLY A 279 -3.54 -3.49 -26.94
N ASN A 280 -4.76 -3.72 -26.45
CA ASN A 280 -5.99 -3.27 -27.11
C ASN A 280 -6.62 -2.02 -26.46
N LEU A 281 -5.96 -1.43 -25.44
CA LEU A 281 -6.56 -0.36 -24.63
C LEU A 281 -6.68 0.98 -25.36
N TRP A 282 -5.69 1.38 -26.17
CA TRP A 282 -5.76 2.61 -26.98
C TRP A 282 -4.81 2.54 -28.19
N LYS A 283 -4.99 3.46 -29.14
CA LYS A 283 -4.14 3.55 -30.34
C LYS A 283 -2.67 3.70 -29.95
N ASN A 284 -1.81 2.83 -30.47
CA ASN A 284 -0.37 2.75 -30.20
C ASN A 284 0.01 2.26 -28.78
N HIS A 285 -0.93 1.73 -27.99
CA HIS A 285 -0.58 0.98 -26.80
C HIS A 285 0.18 -0.29 -27.20
N ARG A 286 1.43 -0.40 -26.77
CA ARG A 286 2.29 -1.56 -27.02
C ARG A 286 2.91 -1.97 -25.69
N PRO A 287 2.18 -2.77 -24.88
CA PRO A 287 2.70 -3.27 -23.63
C PRO A 287 3.85 -4.24 -23.88
N TRP A 288 4.59 -4.56 -22.82
CA TRP A 288 5.55 -5.66 -22.87
C TRP A 288 4.80 -6.97 -23.17
N PRO A 289 5.37 -7.91 -23.93
CA PRO A 289 4.75 -9.21 -24.11
C PRO A 289 4.50 -9.87 -22.74
N ALA A 290 3.29 -10.39 -22.55
CA ALA A 290 2.95 -11.19 -21.39
C ALA A 290 2.01 -12.32 -21.80
N LEU A 291 1.95 -13.35 -20.96
CA LEU A 291 0.96 -14.41 -21.12
C LEU A 291 -0.41 -13.90 -20.66
N GLY A 292 -1.41 -13.95 -21.54
CA GLY A 292 -2.77 -13.52 -21.24
C GLY A 292 -2.82 -12.06 -20.77
N ARG A 293 -3.45 -11.80 -19.63
CA ARG A 293 -3.51 -10.46 -19.01
C ARG A 293 -2.20 -10.06 -18.30
N GLY A 294 -1.20 -10.93 -18.28
CA GLY A 294 0.00 -10.76 -17.46
C GLY A 294 -0.28 -10.97 -15.97
N TYR A 295 0.71 -10.65 -15.13
CA TYR A 295 0.63 -10.84 -13.68
C TYR A 295 0.73 -9.50 -12.95
N ASN A 296 -0.03 -9.38 -11.87
CA ASN A 296 0.06 -8.24 -10.97
C ASN A 296 1.10 -8.53 -9.89
N THR A 297 2.13 -7.68 -9.81
CA THR A 297 3.21 -7.81 -8.82
C THR A 297 2.91 -7.10 -7.51
N GLY A 298 1.80 -6.36 -7.45
CA GLY A 298 1.42 -5.59 -6.28
C GLY A 298 0.49 -6.31 -5.33
N HIS A 299 -0.38 -7.20 -5.80
CA HIS A 299 -1.32 -7.89 -4.94
C HIS A 299 -0.75 -9.16 -4.31
N PHE A 300 0.18 -9.85 -5.00
CA PHE A 300 0.62 -11.14 -4.53
C PHE A 300 1.93 -11.59 -5.18
N GLN A 301 2.98 -11.71 -4.37
CA GLN A 301 4.18 -12.44 -4.76
C GLN A 301 4.65 -13.32 -3.60
N CYS A 302 4.41 -14.62 -3.69
CA CYS A 302 4.99 -15.62 -2.79
C CYS A 302 6.33 -16.08 -3.35
N CYS A 303 7.42 -15.94 -2.59
CA CYS A 303 8.75 -16.39 -3.00
C CYS A 303 9.23 -17.55 -2.12
N HIS A 304 9.72 -18.61 -2.76
CA HIS A 304 10.34 -19.77 -2.11
C HIS A 304 11.85 -19.79 -2.45
N GLN A 305 12.72 -19.43 -1.49
CA GLN A 305 14.12 -19.13 -1.76
C GLN A 305 15.03 -20.35 -1.89
N THR A 306 14.71 -21.48 -1.25
CA THR A 306 15.61 -22.64 -1.17
C THR A 306 15.63 -23.50 -2.43
N LYS A 307 14.78 -23.23 -3.42
CA LYS A 307 14.82 -23.91 -4.71
C LYS A 307 15.79 -23.19 -5.65
N PRO A 308 16.74 -23.91 -6.28
CA PRO A 308 17.72 -23.28 -7.16
C PRO A 308 17.00 -22.57 -8.32
N LEU A 309 17.30 -21.28 -8.50
CA LEU A 309 16.80 -20.46 -9.61
C LEU A 309 17.40 -20.86 -10.98
N SER A 310 18.24 -21.90 -11.03
CA SER A 310 18.82 -22.44 -12.25
C SER A 310 17.72 -23.03 -13.15
N GLY A 311 17.12 -22.18 -13.99
CA GLY A 311 16.06 -22.54 -14.93
C GLY A 311 14.75 -21.79 -14.76
N VAL A 312 14.61 -20.95 -13.72
CA VAL A 312 13.49 -20.00 -13.64
C VAL A 312 13.82 -18.89 -14.64
N SER A 313 13.18 -18.95 -15.81
CA SER A 313 13.45 -18.04 -16.92
C SER A 313 13.49 -16.61 -16.39
N ALA A 314 14.62 -15.94 -16.63
CA ALA A 314 14.79 -14.52 -16.37
C ALA A 314 13.61 -13.68 -16.93
N SER A 315 12.85 -14.20 -17.90
CA SER A 315 11.57 -13.64 -18.36
C SER A 315 10.55 -13.33 -17.25
N LEU A 316 10.40 -14.15 -16.20
CA LEU A 316 9.38 -13.88 -15.16
C LEU A 316 9.80 -12.72 -14.25
N LEU A 317 11.11 -12.60 -13.96
CA LEU A 317 11.71 -11.48 -13.23
C LEU A 317 11.80 -10.21 -14.10
N LEU A 318 12.04 -10.34 -15.41
CA LEU A 318 12.02 -9.21 -16.35
C LEU A 318 10.60 -8.71 -16.68
N GLU A 319 9.58 -9.57 -16.68
CA GLU A 319 8.17 -9.12 -16.78
C GLU A 319 7.79 -8.23 -15.58
N CYS A 320 8.47 -8.40 -14.44
CA CYS A 320 8.35 -7.57 -13.24
C CYS A 320 9.18 -6.28 -13.30
N ALA A 321 10.05 -6.10 -14.31
CA ALA A 321 11.07 -5.06 -14.39
C ALA A 321 11.06 -4.33 -15.76
N ALA A 322 10.13 -3.40 -15.93
CA ALA A 322 10.12 -2.26 -16.88
C ALA A 322 10.79 -2.34 -18.30
N VAL A 323 9.95 -2.03 -19.32
CA VAL A 323 10.12 -1.24 -20.57
C VAL A 323 11.42 -1.31 -21.44
N ARG A 324 11.21 -1.83 -22.66
CA ARG A 324 11.81 -1.61 -24.02
C ARG A 324 13.34 -1.45 -24.19
N PRO A 325 13.96 -2.22 -25.11
CA PRO A 325 15.13 -1.77 -25.86
C PRO A 325 14.73 -0.77 -26.98
N HIS A 326 15.55 0.25 -27.22
CA HIS A 326 15.42 1.12 -28.39
C HIS A 326 15.71 0.34 -29.69
N PRO A 327 14.97 0.58 -30.79
CA PRO A 327 15.40 0.12 -32.10
C PRO A 327 16.57 0.99 -32.58
N LEU A 328 17.64 0.34 -33.07
CA LEU A 328 18.64 0.95 -33.94
C LEU A 328 18.03 1.31 -35.30
#